data_AF-A0A922MI03-F1
#
_entry.id   AF-A0A922MI03-F1
#
_cell.length_a   1.000
_cell.length_b   1.000
_cell.length_c   1.000
_cell.angle_alpha   90.00
_cell.angle_beta   90.00
_cell.angle_gamma   90.00
#
_symmetry.space_group_name_H-M   'P 1'
#
loop_
_entity.id
_entity.type
_entity.pdbx_description
1 polymer ?
#
loop_
_entity_poly.entity_id
_entity_poly.type
_entity_poly.pdbx_seq_one_letter_code
_entity_poly.pdbx_strand_id
1 'polypeptide(L)'
;MLETPKKKTRIWIAISQSLSEYGIEMTPDQVRWKINALTKKYKQCIDSGNHDKFKYFKIMNDIYSQYHVDCDSYALTELLHKKKNNRMSGSNDQNSKINQESKAVIEMRKIRLANRIESDRFQGKIQLEKQWLEYLQRQEEQKQWRDEIYDRNLKLREEELELRRRELEIKETLELKKIELKEKEYRETLEIEREKCELLKEMFSKRY
;
A
#
# COMPACT_ATOMS: atom_id res chain seq x y z
N MET A 1 -18.34 -9.46 2.92
CA MET A 1 -17.94 -8.15 3.48
C MET A 1 -18.50 -8.00 4.88
N LEU A 2 -17.66 -7.85 5.91
CA LEU A 2 -18.11 -7.48 7.26
C LEU A 2 -18.65 -6.05 7.23
N GLU A 3 -19.97 -5.90 7.29
CA GLU A 3 -20.62 -4.60 7.41
C GLU A 3 -20.30 -3.98 8.76
N THR A 4 -19.36 -3.02 8.78
CA THR A 4 -19.08 -2.25 9.99
C THR A 4 -20.31 -1.41 10.36
N PRO A 5 -20.59 -1.18 11.66
CA PRO A 5 -21.76 -0.43 12.11
C PRO A 5 -21.90 0.95 11.44
N LYS A 6 -20.75 1.60 11.17
CA LYS A 6 -20.66 2.90 10.48
C LYS A 6 -21.14 2.87 9.02
N LYS A 7 -20.98 1.74 8.32
CA LYS A 7 -21.44 1.59 6.92
C LYS A 7 -22.96 1.42 6.84
N LYS A 8 -23.57 0.68 7.79
CA LYS A 8 -25.03 0.51 7.86
C LYS A 8 -25.75 1.83 8.09
N THR A 9 -25.23 2.70 8.95
CA THR A 9 -25.83 4.02 9.20
C THR A 9 -25.85 4.91 7.95
N ARG A 10 -24.79 4.87 7.14
CA ARG A 10 -24.73 5.64 5.87
C ARG A 10 -25.77 5.18 4.85
N ILE A 11 -26.08 3.88 4.81
CA ILE A 11 -27.10 3.32 3.91
C ILE A 11 -28.49 3.84 4.27
N TRP A 12 -28.85 3.87 5.56
CA TRP A 12 -30.16 4.38 5.98
C TRP A 12 -30.33 5.88 5.69
N ILE A 13 -29.26 6.65 5.83
CA ILE A 13 -29.24 8.07 5.47
C ILE A 13 -29.46 8.24 3.96
N ALA A 14 -28.75 7.48 3.13
CA ALA A 14 -28.89 7.56 1.67
C ALA A 14 -30.30 7.18 1.20
N ILE A 15 -30.90 6.14 1.79
CA ILE A 15 -32.28 5.73 1.45
C ILE A 15 -33.29 6.80 1.90
N SER A 16 -33.13 7.37 3.09
CA SER A 16 -33.97 8.45 3.59
C SER A 16 -33.92 9.67 2.67
N GLN A 17 -32.73 10.08 2.22
CA GLN A 17 -32.55 11.16 1.25
C GLN A 17 -33.19 10.85 -0.09
N SER A 18 -33.00 9.62 -0.60
CA SER A 18 -33.64 9.19 -1.85
C SER A 18 -35.16 9.24 -1.75
N LEU A 19 -35.75 8.83 -0.61
CA LEU A 19 -37.20 8.91 -0.39
C LEU A 19 -37.70 10.36 -0.33
N SER A 20 -36.93 11.28 0.25
CA SER A 20 -37.25 12.71 0.24
C SER A 20 -37.34 13.26 -1.19
N GLU A 21 -36.51 12.81 -2.12
CA GLU A 21 -36.57 13.21 -3.53
C GLU A 21 -37.88 12.78 -4.22
N TYR A 22 -38.50 11.68 -3.74
CA TYR A 22 -39.82 11.23 -4.19
C TYR A 22 -40.98 11.84 -3.38
N GLY A 23 -40.72 12.85 -2.53
CA GLY A 23 -41.72 13.53 -1.70
C GLY A 23 -42.19 12.73 -0.48
N ILE A 24 -41.44 11.69 -0.08
CA ILE A 24 -41.73 10.88 1.10
C ILE A 24 -40.72 11.21 2.21
N GLU A 25 -41.15 12.00 3.17
CA GLU A 25 -40.32 12.35 4.32
C GLU A 25 -40.31 11.20 5.34
N MET A 26 -39.17 10.52 5.45
CA MET A 26 -38.90 9.54 6.50
C MET A 26 -37.49 9.71 7.04
N THR A 27 -37.33 9.66 8.36
CA THR A 27 -36.01 9.70 8.98
C THR A 27 -35.24 8.39 8.73
N PRO A 28 -33.90 8.40 8.76
CA PRO A 28 -33.09 7.19 8.59
C PRO A 28 -33.48 6.05 9.54
N ASP A 29 -33.87 6.37 10.78
CA ASP A 29 -34.32 5.37 11.76
C ASP A 29 -35.69 4.79 11.42
N GLN A 30 -36.63 5.61 10.92
CA GLN A 30 -37.94 5.13 10.46
C GLN A 30 -37.79 4.22 9.23
N VAL A 31 -36.90 4.57 8.30
CA VAL A 31 -36.55 3.72 7.15
C VAL A 31 -36.02 2.38 7.62
N ARG A 32 -35.08 2.39 8.56
CA ARG A 32 -34.52 1.16 9.16
C ARG A 32 -35.61 0.30 9.80
N TRP A 33 -36.49 0.88 10.61
CA TRP A 33 -37.58 0.15 11.24
C TRP A 33 -38.56 -0.43 10.22
N LYS A 34 -38.89 0.34 9.18
CA LYS A 34 -39.80 -0.10 8.12
C LYS A 34 -39.25 -1.29 7.36
N ILE A 35 -37.98 -1.22 6.96
CA ILE A 35 -37.29 -2.31 6.25
C ILE A 35 -37.22 -3.54 7.16
N ASN A 36 -36.84 -3.39 8.43
CA ASN A 36 -36.82 -4.53 9.37
C ASN A 36 -38.21 -5.16 9.56
N ALA A 37 -39.27 -4.36 9.67
CA ALA A 37 -40.64 -4.86 9.80
C ALA A 37 -41.10 -5.62 8.54
N LEU A 38 -40.74 -5.12 7.36
CA LEU A 38 -41.03 -5.78 6.08
C LEU A 38 -40.26 -7.10 5.96
N THR A 39 -38.96 -7.11 6.26
CA THR A 39 -38.12 -8.32 6.26
C THR A 39 -38.67 -9.37 7.22
N LYS A 40 -39.11 -8.97 8.42
CA LYS A 40 -39.69 -9.88 9.40
C LYS A 40 -41.01 -10.50 8.92
N LYS A 41 -41.90 -9.69 8.33
CA LYS A 41 -43.16 -10.20 7.76
C LYS A 41 -42.91 -11.11 6.56
N TYR A 42 -41.96 -10.76 5.70
CA TYR A 42 -41.54 -11.59 4.59
C TYR A 42 -41.03 -12.96 5.05
N LYS A 43 -40.11 -12.99 6.03
CA LYS A 43 -39.64 -14.25 6.63
C LYS A 43 -40.78 -15.07 7.21
N GLN A 44 -41.68 -14.44 7.96
CA GLN A 44 -42.84 -15.13 8.52
C GLN A 44 -43.71 -15.78 7.43
N CYS A 45 -43.87 -15.13 6.28
CA CYS A 45 -44.58 -15.70 5.14
C CYS A 45 -43.85 -16.89 4.50
N ILE A 46 -42.53 -16.80 4.34
CA ILE A 46 -41.69 -17.91 3.87
C ILE A 46 -41.79 -19.10 4.82
N ASP A 47 -41.62 -18.88 6.12
CA ASP A 47 -41.65 -19.93 7.15
C ASP A 47 -43.03 -20.58 7.29
N SER A 48 -44.10 -19.79 7.14
CA SER A 48 -45.48 -20.26 7.28
C SER A 48 -46.08 -20.81 5.99
N GLY A 49 -45.36 -20.72 4.85
CA GLY A 49 -45.86 -21.08 3.51
C GLY A 49 -47.06 -20.26 3.02
N ASN A 50 -47.44 -19.20 3.73
CA ASN A 50 -48.61 -18.37 3.45
C ASN A 50 -48.19 -17.08 2.73
N HIS A 51 -47.92 -17.21 1.44
CA HIS A 51 -47.36 -16.15 0.61
C HIS A 51 -48.41 -15.07 0.25
N ASP A 52 -49.69 -15.45 0.19
CA ASP A 52 -50.78 -14.57 -0.30
C ASP A 52 -51.25 -13.54 0.73
N LYS A 53 -50.90 -13.71 2.02
CA LYS A 53 -51.34 -12.82 3.10
C LYS A 53 -50.52 -11.52 3.20
N PHE A 54 -49.36 -11.46 2.54
CA PHE A 54 -48.48 -10.30 2.59
C PHE A 54 -48.41 -9.59 1.24
N LYS A 55 -49.04 -8.41 1.18
CA LYS A 55 -49.15 -7.59 -0.03
C LYS A 55 -47.82 -7.32 -0.75
N TYR A 56 -46.71 -7.25 -0.01
CA TYR A 56 -45.38 -6.97 -0.56
C TYR A 56 -44.52 -8.24 -0.75
N PHE A 57 -45.10 -9.43 -0.59
CA PHE A 57 -44.37 -10.69 -0.66
C PHE A 57 -43.69 -10.88 -2.01
N LYS A 58 -44.44 -10.74 -3.11
CA LYS A 58 -43.93 -10.88 -4.47
C LYS A 58 -42.76 -9.94 -4.76
N ILE A 59 -42.93 -8.65 -4.44
CA ILE A 59 -41.90 -7.63 -4.65
C ILE A 59 -40.64 -7.96 -3.85
N MET A 60 -40.78 -8.37 -2.59
CA MET A 60 -39.62 -8.75 -1.77
C MET A 60 -38.96 -10.02 -2.29
N ASN A 61 -39.73 -11.04 -2.67
CA ASN A 61 -39.21 -12.29 -3.22
C ASN A 61 -38.42 -12.07 -4.52
N ASP A 62 -38.91 -11.20 -5.39
CA ASP A 62 -38.23 -10.85 -6.65
C ASP A 62 -36.90 -10.15 -6.37
N ILE A 63 -36.87 -9.20 -5.42
CA ILE A 63 -35.63 -8.53 -4.99
C ILE A 63 -34.64 -9.54 -4.41
N TYR A 64 -35.05 -10.41 -3.47
CA TYR A 64 -34.15 -11.39 -2.88
C TYR A 64 -33.61 -12.40 -3.91
N SER A 65 -34.45 -12.82 -4.86
CA SER A 65 -34.07 -13.74 -5.94
C SER A 65 -33.09 -13.10 -6.92
N GLN A 66 -33.32 -11.85 -7.31
CA GLN A 66 -32.50 -11.11 -8.27
C GLN A 66 -31.08 -10.84 -7.75
N TYR A 67 -30.94 -10.53 -6.47
CA TYR A 67 -29.64 -10.18 -5.87
C TYR A 67 -28.95 -11.34 -5.14
N HIS A 68 -29.51 -12.56 -5.17
CA HIS A 68 -28.96 -13.75 -4.50
C HIS A 68 -28.64 -13.50 -3.01
N VAL A 69 -29.46 -12.67 -2.35
CA VAL A 69 -29.25 -12.28 -0.96
C VAL A 69 -30.06 -13.20 -0.05
N ASP A 70 -29.36 -14.03 0.73
CA ASP A 70 -29.99 -14.83 1.77
C ASP A 70 -30.56 -13.91 2.86
N CYS A 71 -31.85 -14.06 3.15
CA CYS A 71 -32.59 -13.25 4.13
C CYS A 71 -31.99 -13.34 5.56
N ASP A 72 -31.12 -14.31 5.82
CA ASP A 72 -30.51 -14.59 7.13
C ASP A 72 -29.31 -13.71 7.50
N SER A 73 -28.79 -12.91 6.58
CA SER A 73 -27.68 -11.98 6.85
C SER A 73 -27.98 -10.95 7.97
N TYR A 74 -29.26 -10.63 8.22
CA TYR A 74 -29.65 -9.58 9.18
C TYR A 74 -29.83 -10.05 10.64
N ALA A 75 -29.81 -11.37 10.92
CA ALA A 75 -30.25 -11.91 12.22
C ALA A 75 -29.19 -11.88 13.34
N LEU A 76 -27.93 -11.53 13.06
CA LEU A 76 -26.87 -11.62 14.08
C LEU A 76 -27.05 -10.61 15.23
N THR A 77 -27.83 -9.54 15.02
CA THR A 77 -28.03 -8.50 16.06
C THR A 77 -29.19 -8.81 17.02
N GLU A 78 -30.15 -9.67 16.65
CA GLU A 78 -31.37 -9.89 17.46
C GLU A 78 -31.29 -11.12 18.38
N LEU A 79 -30.40 -12.09 18.11
CA LEU A 79 -30.21 -13.25 18.99
C LEU A 79 -29.64 -12.88 20.38
N LEU A 80 -28.99 -11.72 20.49
CA LEU A 80 -28.42 -11.22 21.76
C LEU A 80 -29.46 -10.54 22.67
N HIS A 81 -30.59 -10.08 22.13
CA HIS A 81 -31.60 -9.35 22.92
C HIS A 81 -32.78 -10.22 23.37
N LYS A 82 -32.99 -11.40 22.78
CA LYS A 82 -34.14 -12.25 23.10
C LYS A 82 -33.94 -13.20 24.29
N LYS A 83 -32.72 -13.34 24.81
CA LYS A 83 -32.42 -14.29 25.91
C LYS A 83 -32.78 -13.77 27.32
N LYS A 84 -33.18 -12.50 27.48
CA LYS A 84 -33.41 -11.92 28.82
C LYS A 84 -34.87 -11.86 29.28
N ASN A 85 -35.87 -11.94 28.40
CA ASN A 85 -37.27 -11.82 28.79
C ASN A 85 -38.13 -12.94 28.18
N ASN A 86 -38.27 -14.07 28.89
CA ASN A 86 -39.54 -14.77 29.04
C ASN A 86 -39.40 -15.95 30.03
N ARG A 87 -39.85 -15.74 31.27
CA ARG A 87 -40.35 -16.80 32.14
C ARG A 87 -41.88 -16.64 32.18
N MET A 88 -42.58 -17.77 32.01
CA MET A 88 -44.03 -18.00 32.14
C MET A 88 -44.91 -17.61 30.95
N SER A 89 -45.43 -18.61 30.23
CA SER A 89 -46.77 -19.17 30.49
C SER A 89 -47.05 -20.30 29.48
N GLY A 90 -47.81 -21.31 29.90
CA GLY A 90 -48.06 -22.52 29.14
C GLY A 90 -49.28 -22.48 28.22
N SER A 91 -49.41 -23.62 27.53
CA SER A 91 -50.61 -24.24 26.95
C SER A 91 -50.82 -24.17 25.43
N ASN A 92 -50.96 -25.40 24.92
CA ASN A 92 -51.77 -25.90 23.80
C ASN A 92 -51.23 -25.78 22.37
N ASP A 93 -50.41 -26.78 22.07
CA ASP A 93 -50.48 -27.70 20.92
C ASP A 93 -51.69 -27.55 19.97
N GLN A 94 -51.40 -27.35 18.68
CA GLN A 94 -51.93 -28.17 17.57
C GLN A 94 -51.24 -27.75 16.25
N ASN A 95 -50.53 -28.71 15.67
CA ASN A 95 -50.45 -29.00 14.24
C ASN A 95 -49.74 -28.01 13.29
N SER A 96 -48.45 -28.26 13.02
CA SER A 96 -47.83 -27.96 11.71
C SER A 96 -46.68 -28.94 11.42
N LYS A 97 -46.94 -30.00 10.64
CA LYS A 97 -45.89 -30.76 9.96
C LYS A 97 -45.26 -29.83 8.91
N ILE A 98 -44.13 -29.22 9.23
CA ILE A 98 -43.32 -28.46 8.30
C ILE A 98 -41.89 -28.98 8.41
N ASN A 99 -41.31 -29.34 7.27
CA ASN A 99 -39.94 -29.82 7.06
C ASN A 99 -38.94 -29.17 8.03
N GLN A 100 -38.64 -29.84 9.14
CA GLN A 100 -37.51 -29.49 9.98
C GLN A 100 -36.26 -29.98 9.25
N GLU A 101 -35.59 -29.10 8.50
CA GLU A 101 -34.20 -29.36 8.12
C GLU A 101 -33.46 -29.76 9.39
N SER A 102 -32.87 -30.95 9.39
CA SER A 102 -32.17 -31.48 10.56
C SER A 102 -31.12 -30.47 10.99
N LYS A 103 -30.98 -30.19 12.29
CA LYS A 103 -29.99 -29.25 12.83
C LYS A 103 -28.58 -29.49 12.25
N ALA A 104 -28.25 -30.75 11.97
CA ALA A 104 -27.04 -31.16 11.28
C ALA A 104 -26.86 -30.54 9.88
N VAL A 105 -27.91 -30.45 9.06
CA VAL A 105 -27.87 -29.87 7.71
C VAL A 105 -27.62 -28.36 7.78
N ILE A 106 -28.24 -27.69 8.75
CA ILE A 106 -28.05 -26.27 9.02
C ILE A 106 -26.61 -26.00 9.49
N GLU A 107 -26.09 -26.81 10.41
CA GLU A 107 -24.69 -26.75 10.88
C GLU A 107 -23.70 -26.92 9.71
N MET A 108 -23.92 -27.92 8.85
CA MET A 108 -23.08 -28.19 7.69
C MET A 108 -23.12 -27.07 6.64
N ARG A 109 -24.24 -26.37 6.49
CA ARG A 109 -24.31 -25.19 5.61
C ARG A 109 -23.53 -24.00 6.20
N LYS A 110 -23.61 -23.79 7.51
CA LYS A 110 -22.83 -22.76 8.22
C LYS A 110 -21.33 -22.98 8.11
N ILE A 111 -20.86 -24.21 8.33
CA ILE A 111 -19.44 -24.57 8.22
C ILE A 111 -18.93 -24.32 6.80
N ARG A 112 -19.68 -24.74 5.77
CA ARG A 112 -19.29 -24.50 4.36
C ARG A 112 -19.21 -23.02 4.01
N LEU A 113 -20.16 -22.22 4.48
CA LEU A 113 -20.15 -20.77 4.25
C LEU A 113 -18.99 -20.09 4.98
N ALA A 114 -18.73 -20.47 6.23
CA ALA A 114 -17.59 -19.96 7.01
C ALA A 114 -16.26 -20.27 6.29
N ASN A 115 -16.06 -21.52 5.85
CA ASN A 115 -14.86 -21.93 5.13
C ASN A 115 -14.68 -21.17 3.81
N ARG A 116 -15.76 -20.90 3.06
CA ARG A 116 -15.71 -20.08 1.84
C ARG A 116 -15.28 -18.64 2.16
N ILE A 117 -15.87 -18.03 3.18
CA ILE A 117 -15.54 -16.66 3.60
C ILE A 117 -14.08 -16.56 4.08
N GLU A 118 -13.60 -17.56 4.82
CA GLU A 118 -12.22 -17.63 5.27
C GLU A 118 -11.26 -17.82 4.10
N SER A 119 -11.59 -18.69 3.14
CA SER A 119 -10.81 -18.87 1.91
C SER A 119 -10.70 -17.58 1.09
N ASP A 120 -11.81 -16.87 0.88
CA ASP A 120 -11.81 -15.59 0.14
C ASP A 120 -10.99 -14.51 0.86
N ARG A 121 -11.08 -14.44 2.20
CA ARG A 121 -10.25 -13.52 2.99
C ARG A 121 -8.78 -13.87 2.95
N PHE A 122 -8.46 -15.17 3.00
CA PHE A 122 -7.09 -15.65 2.94
C PHE A 122 -6.46 -15.35 1.58
N GLN A 123 -7.20 -15.57 0.48
CA GLN A 123 -6.76 -15.19 -0.86
C GLN A 123 -6.57 -13.68 -1.00
N GLY A 124 -7.49 -12.87 -0.47
CA GLY A 124 -7.34 -11.41 -0.45
C GLY A 124 -6.11 -10.95 0.34
N LYS A 125 -5.83 -11.59 1.49
CA LYS A 125 -4.62 -11.32 2.27
C LYS A 125 -3.35 -11.68 1.49
N ILE A 126 -3.31 -12.85 0.85
CA ILE A 126 -2.18 -13.29 0.03
C ILE A 126 -1.94 -12.31 -1.13
N GLN A 127 -2.99 -11.86 -1.81
CA GLN A 127 -2.85 -10.89 -2.91
C GLN A 127 -2.30 -9.54 -2.43
N LEU A 128 -2.76 -9.06 -1.27
CA LEU A 128 -2.22 -7.83 -0.67
C LEU A 128 -0.75 -8.00 -0.26
N GLU A 129 -0.39 -9.12 0.36
CA GLU A 129 1.00 -9.44 0.70
C GLU A 129 1.88 -9.51 -0.54
N LYS A 130 1.40 -10.13 -1.62
CA LYS A 130 2.11 -10.17 -2.90
C LYS A 130 2.33 -8.76 -3.47
N GLN A 131 1.29 -7.94 -3.51
CA GLN A 131 1.39 -6.55 -3.99
C GLN A 131 2.36 -5.72 -3.13
N TRP A 132 2.33 -5.91 -1.81
CA TRP A 132 3.23 -5.24 -0.90
C TRP A 132 4.69 -5.65 -1.10
N LEU A 133 4.96 -6.94 -1.26
CA LEU A 133 6.31 -7.45 -1.54
C LEU A 133 6.84 -6.91 -2.87
N GLU A 134 6.01 -6.88 -3.91
CA GLU A 134 6.38 -6.36 -5.23
C GLU A 134 6.68 -4.85 -5.19
N TYR A 135 5.94 -4.09 -4.36
CA TYR A 135 6.23 -2.69 -4.10
C TYR A 135 7.57 -2.51 -3.38
N LEU A 136 7.82 -3.27 -2.31
CA LEU A 136 9.08 -3.21 -1.56
C LEU A 136 10.26 -3.55 -2.45
N GLN A 137 10.15 -4.59 -3.27
CA GLN A 137 11.19 -4.99 -4.22
C GLN A 137 11.50 -3.86 -5.20
N ARG A 138 10.49 -3.23 -5.81
CA ARG A 138 10.71 -2.07 -6.69
C ARG A 138 11.37 -0.90 -5.98
N GLN A 139 11.03 -0.64 -4.72
CA GLN A 139 11.66 0.42 -3.94
C GLN A 139 13.14 0.13 -3.69
N GLU A 140 13.49 -1.12 -3.40
CA GLU A 140 14.87 -1.58 -3.24
C GLU A 140 15.65 -1.44 -4.55
N GLU A 141 15.11 -1.91 -5.68
CA GLU A 141 15.72 -1.78 -7.00
C GLU A 141 15.97 -0.32 -7.38
N GLN A 142 14.99 0.56 -7.13
CA GLN A 142 15.16 2.00 -7.35
C GLN A 142 16.24 2.62 -6.47
N LYS A 143 16.38 2.15 -5.22
CA LYS A 143 17.43 2.60 -4.32
C LYS A 143 18.80 2.14 -4.83
N GLN A 144 18.93 0.85 -5.16
CA GLN A 144 20.15 0.28 -5.71
C GLN A 144 20.59 1.01 -6.99
N TRP A 145 19.67 1.28 -7.90
CA TRP A 145 19.97 2.02 -9.13
C TRP A 145 20.50 3.44 -8.85
N ARG A 146 19.93 4.14 -7.87
CA ARG A 146 20.44 5.46 -7.45
C ARG A 146 21.84 5.34 -6.88
N ASP A 147 22.05 4.39 -5.98
CA ASP A 147 23.34 4.17 -5.31
C ASP A 147 24.43 3.80 -6.34
N GLU A 148 24.12 2.92 -7.30
CA GLU A 148 25.02 2.55 -8.41
C GLU A 148 25.42 3.75 -9.28
N ILE A 149 24.48 4.66 -9.55
CA ILE A 149 24.77 5.89 -10.31
C ILE A 149 25.67 6.82 -9.50
N TYR A 150 25.40 6.99 -8.20
CA TYR A 150 26.26 7.79 -7.33
C TYR A 150 27.67 7.21 -7.26
N ASP A 151 27.80 5.90 -7.07
CA ASP A 151 29.09 5.21 -7.02
C ASP A 151 29.87 5.36 -8.33
N ARG A 152 29.18 5.24 -9.48
CA ARG A 152 29.81 5.44 -10.79
C ARG A 152 30.30 6.87 -10.98
N ASN A 153 29.49 7.85 -10.62
CA ASN A 153 29.88 9.26 -10.71
C ASN A 153 31.02 9.60 -9.74
N LEU A 154 31.00 9.03 -8.54
CA LEU A 154 32.05 9.22 -7.55
C LEU A 154 33.38 8.67 -8.07
N LYS A 155 33.39 7.45 -8.62
CA LYS A 155 34.59 6.86 -9.24
C LYS A 155 35.16 7.73 -10.36
N LEU A 156 34.31 8.20 -11.28
CA LEU A 156 34.74 9.08 -12.36
C LEU A 156 35.35 10.39 -11.82
N ARG A 157 34.78 10.93 -10.74
CA ARG A 157 35.29 12.14 -10.09
C ARG A 157 36.63 11.91 -9.38
N GLU A 158 36.79 10.76 -8.75
CA GLU A 158 38.05 10.36 -8.13
C GLU A 158 39.16 10.20 -9.17
N GLU A 159 38.86 9.52 -10.29
CA GLU A 159 39.78 9.37 -11.43
C GLU A 159 40.17 10.73 -12.03
N GLU A 160 39.21 11.63 -12.23
CA GLU A 160 39.45 13.00 -12.71
C GLU A 160 40.42 13.75 -11.79
N LEU A 161 40.18 13.68 -10.47
CA LEU A 161 41.05 14.33 -9.48
C LEU A 161 42.44 13.69 -9.42
N GLU A 162 42.56 12.38 -9.62
CA GLU A 162 43.84 11.70 -9.68
C GLU A 162 44.66 12.12 -10.91
N LEU A 163 44.03 12.16 -12.08
CA LEU A 163 44.67 12.67 -13.31
C LEU A 163 45.11 14.13 -13.13
N ARG A 164 44.28 14.96 -12.51
CA ARG A 164 44.61 16.37 -12.24
C ARG A 164 45.79 16.51 -11.29
N ARG A 165 45.88 15.66 -10.27
CA ARG A 165 47.04 15.59 -9.36
C ARG A 165 48.32 15.22 -10.10
N ARG A 166 48.29 14.17 -10.93
CA ARG A 166 49.46 13.76 -11.75
C ARG A 166 49.88 14.86 -12.73
N GLU A 167 48.92 15.55 -13.35
CA GLU A 167 49.21 16.69 -14.24
C GLU A 167 49.95 17.82 -13.51
N LEU A 168 49.54 18.14 -12.28
CA LEU A 168 50.20 19.15 -11.46
C LEU A 168 51.62 18.72 -11.06
N GLU A 169 51.80 17.47 -10.66
CA GLU A 169 53.13 16.92 -10.32
C GLU A 169 54.10 16.97 -11.51
N ILE A 170 53.62 16.64 -12.72
CA ILE A 170 54.43 16.77 -13.94
C ILE A 170 54.78 18.23 -14.21
N LYS A 171 53.83 19.17 -14.03
CA LYS A 171 54.11 20.61 -14.23
C LYS A 171 55.15 21.13 -13.24
N GLU A 172 55.02 20.79 -11.97
CA GLU A 172 55.96 21.19 -10.92
C GLU A 172 57.37 20.65 -11.19
N THR A 173 57.49 19.36 -11.54
CA THR A 173 58.79 18.76 -11.87
C THR A 173 59.42 19.36 -13.14
N LEU A 174 58.62 19.75 -14.13
CA LEU A 174 59.11 20.44 -15.33
C LEU A 174 59.59 21.86 -15.01
N GLU A 175 58.88 22.59 -14.15
CA GLU A 175 59.29 23.92 -13.71
C GLU A 175 60.59 23.89 -12.91
N LEU A 176 60.74 22.92 -11.99
CA LEU A 176 61.98 22.71 -11.25
C LEU A 176 63.15 22.41 -12.19
N LYS A 177 62.99 21.47 -13.13
CA LYS A 177 64.03 21.17 -14.13
C LYS A 177 64.40 22.38 -14.97
N LYS A 178 63.42 23.23 -15.32
CA LYS A 178 63.66 24.47 -16.07
C LYS A 178 64.50 25.48 -15.27
N ILE A 179 64.27 25.58 -13.97
CA ILE A 179 65.07 26.43 -13.07
C ILE A 179 66.49 25.85 -12.97
N GLU A 180 66.63 24.55 -12.71
CA GLU A 180 67.93 23.88 -12.61
C GLU A 180 68.79 24.05 -13.88
N LEU A 181 68.18 23.92 -15.06
CA LEU A 181 68.86 24.13 -16.33
C LEU A 181 69.35 25.58 -16.46
N LYS A 182 68.52 26.56 -16.14
CA LYS A 182 68.92 27.98 -16.16
C LYS A 182 70.05 28.28 -15.18
N GLU A 183 69.99 27.73 -13.96
CA GLU A 183 71.07 27.88 -12.99
C GLU A 183 72.37 27.25 -13.49
N LYS A 184 72.28 26.10 -14.16
CA LYS A 184 73.43 25.44 -14.77
C LYS A 184 74.04 26.29 -15.89
N GLU A 185 73.24 26.78 -16.82
CA GLU A 185 73.68 27.68 -17.89
C GLU A 185 74.33 28.95 -17.34
N TYR A 186 73.75 29.54 -16.29
CA TYR A 186 74.32 30.70 -15.62
C TYR A 186 75.67 30.38 -14.97
N ARG A 187 75.79 29.23 -14.27
CA ARG A 187 77.05 28.77 -13.68
C ARG A 187 78.12 28.56 -14.74
N GLU A 188 77.81 27.84 -15.82
CA GLU A 188 78.72 27.59 -16.94
C GLU A 188 79.20 28.91 -17.58
N THR A 189 78.28 29.86 -17.78
CA THR A 189 78.63 31.21 -18.30
C THR A 189 79.58 31.94 -17.36
N LEU A 190 79.33 31.89 -16.05
CA LEU A 190 80.12 32.59 -15.06
C LEU A 190 81.52 31.96 -14.90
N GLU A 191 81.62 30.64 -15.06
CA GLU A 191 82.89 29.91 -15.11
C GLU A 191 83.74 30.34 -16.32
N ILE A 192 83.13 30.39 -17.51
CA ILE A 192 83.78 30.91 -18.72
C ILE A 192 84.28 32.36 -18.53
N GLU A 193 83.47 33.23 -17.93
CA GLU A 193 83.88 34.62 -17.68
C GLU A 193 85.02 34.71 -16.65
N ARG A 194 85.06 33.82 -15.65
CA ARG A 194 86.18 33.73 -14.70
C ARG A 194 87.47 33.28 -15.39
N GLU A 195 87.41 32.22 -16.19
CA GLU A 195 88.55 31.73 -16.98
C GLU A 195 89.10 32.82 -17.92
N LYS A 196 88.21 33.55 -18.62
CA LYS A 196 88.60 34.70 -19.45
C LYS A 196 89.37 35.75 -18.65
N CYS A 197 88.88 36.10 -17.45
CA CYS A 197 89.54 37.07 -16.59
C CYS A 197 90.91 36.58 -16.10
N GLU A 198 91.05 35.28 -15.78
CA GLU A 198 92.32 34.67 -15.37
C GLU A 198 93.34 34.69 -16.51
N LEU A 199 92.93 34.27 -17.72
CA LEU A 199 93.78 34.32 -18.91
C LEU A 199 94.22 35.75 -19.23
N LEU A 200 93.32 36.73 -19.13
CA LEU A 200 93.67 38.15 -19.30
C LEU A 200 94.71 38.58 -18.28
N LYS A 201 94.52 38.26 -17.00
CA LYS A 201 95.51 38.57 -15.95
C LYS A 201 96.88 37.97 -16.28
N GLU A 202 96.93 36.69 -16.65
CA GLU A 202 98.19 36.02 -17.00
C GLU A 202 98.88 36.67 -18.20
N MET A 203 98.11 37.05 -19.23
CA MET A 203 98.61 37.76 -20.40
C MET A 203 99.19 39.14 -20.04
N PHE A 204 98.55 39.89 -19.16
CA PHE A 204 99.06 41.18 -18.69
C PHE A 204 100.27 41.02 -17.76
N SER A 205 100.32 39.97 -16.93
CA SER A 205 101.45 39.67 -16.05
C SER A 205 102.70 39.18 -16.77
N LYS A 206 102.57 38.57 -17.96
CA LYS A 206 103.72 38.13 -18.78
C LYS A 206 104.29 39.24 -19.69
N ARG A 207 103.57 40.37 -19.82
CA ARG A 207 103.92 41.47 -20.76
C ARG A 207 104.67 42.63 -20.12
N TYR A 208 104.80 42.62 -18.78
CA TYR A 208 105.60 43.52 -17.97
C TYR A 208 106.62 42.71 -17.17
#